data_AF-A0A2E9T2Z5-F1
#
_entry.id   AF-A0A2E9T2Z5-F1
#
_cell.length_a   1.000
_cell.length_b   1.000
_cell.length_c   1.000
_cell.angle_alpha   90.00
_cell.angle_beta   90.00
_cell.angle_gamma   90.00
#
_symmetry.space_group_name_H-M   'P 1'
#
loop_
_entity.id
_entity.type
_entity.pdbx_description
1 polymer ?
#
loop_
_entity_poly.entity_id
_entity_poly.type
_entity_poly.pdbx_seq_one_letter_code
_entity_poly.pdbx_strand_id
1 'polypeptide(L)' 'EWSIENNPLVFAPHTQADVLGNEWDRAYDRFYAAFPVPSVAKDKFWPTVTRIDDVYGDRNLVCSCPAVETYRD' A
#
# COMPACT_ATOMS: atom_id res chain seq x y z
N GLU A 1 -18.32 -9.35 5.74
CA GLU A 1 -18.70 -9.19 4.32
C GLU A 1 -18.03 -7.91 3.79
N TRP A 2 -17.62 -7.86 2.53
CA TRP A 2 -16.88 -6.71 1.97
C TRP A 2 -17.87 -5.64 1.51
N SER A 3 -17.54 -4.37 1.74
CA SER A 3 -18.30 -3.23 1.18
C SER A 3 -17.60 -2.63 -0.03
N ILE A 4 -18.26 -1.69 -0.71
CA ILE A 4 -17.67 -0.94 -1.83
C ILE A 4 -16.45 -0.14 -1.36
N GLU A 5 -16.46 0.33 -0.12
CA GLU A 5 -15.39 1.14 0.48
C GLU A 5 -14.35 0.27 1.21
N ASN A 6 -14.73 -0.92 1.69
CA ASN A 6 -13.86 -1.80 2.47
C ASN A 6 -13.66 -3.16 1.79
N ASN A 7 -12.75 -3.20 0.82
CA ASN A 7 -12.39 -4.41 0.06
C ASN A 7 -10.93 -4.40 -0.42
N PRO A 8 -10.39 -5.56 -0.83
CA PRO A 8 -8.99 -5.66 -1.27
C PRO A 8 -8.63 -4.76 -2.46
N LEU A 9 -9.56 -4.47 -3.36
CA LEU A 9 -9.29 -3.65 -4.56
C LEU A 9 -9.16 -2.17 -4.20
N VAL A 10 -10.02 -1.66 -3.33
CA VAL A 10 -9.97 -0.26 -2.87
C VAL A 10 -8.71 0.02 -2.05
N PHE A 11 -8.25 -0.96 -1.28
CA PHE A 11 -7.05 -0.83 -0.45
C PHE A 11 -5.75 -1.25 -1.14
N ALA A 12 -5.79 -1.80 -2.35
CA ALA A 12 -4.58 -2.13 -3.10
C ALA A 12 -3.81 -0.88 -3.55
N PRO A 13 -2.47 -0.92 -3.66
CA PRO A 13 -1.60 -2.05 -3.34
C PRO A 13 -1.27 -2.20 -1.83
N HIS A 14 -1.03 -3.43 -1.40
CA HIS A 14 -0.66 -3.78 -0.01
C HIS A 14 0.86 -3.86 0.15
N THR A 15 1.44 -2.90 0.89
CA THR A 15 2.89 -2.86 1.18
C THR A 15 3.26 -3.84 2.29
N GLN A 16 4.56 -4.11 2.43
CA GLN A 16 5.05 -4.92 3.55
C GLN A 16 4.71 -4.28 4.90
N ALA A 17 4.89 -2.96 5.03
CA ALA A 17 4.60 -2.21 6.24
C ALA A 17 3.10 -2.22 6.57
N ASP A 18 2.23 -2.14 5.57
CA ASP A 18 0.78 -2.22 5.73
C ASP A 18 0.34 -3.58 6.29
N VAL A 19 0.85 -4.67 5.71
CA VAL A 19 0.48 -6.04 6.09
C VAL A 19 1.07 -6.43 7.46
N LEU A 20 2.28 -5.98 7.78
CA LEU A 20 2.96 -6.29 9.04
C LEU A 20 2.64 -5.31 10.18
N GLY A 21 1.78 -4.31 9.93
CA GLY A 21 1.34 -3.37 10.95
C GLY A 21 0.69 -4.06 12.16
N ASN A 22 0.71 -3.39 13.31
CA ASN A 22 0.12 -3.93 14.54
C ASN A 22 -1.40 -4.10 14.42
N GLU A 23 -2.07 -3.17 13.73
CA GLU A 23 -3.53 -3.12 13.63
C GLU A 23 -4.04 -3.54 12.24
N TRP A 24 -5.26 -4.07 12.18
CA TRP A 24 -5.91 -4.46 10.92
C TRP A 24 -7.41 -4.34 11.00
N ASP A 25 -7.88 -3.17 10.60
CA ASP A 25 -9.29 -2.83 10.56
C ASP A 25 -9.82 -2.94 9.13
N ARG A 26 -9.84 -4.17 8.59
CA ARG A 26 -10.31 -4.45 7.23
C ARG A 26 -11.23 -5.65 7.22
N ALA A 27 -12.22 -5.66 6.32
CA ALA A 27 -13.23 -6.72 6.24
C ALA A 27 -12.72 -8.04 5.62
N TYR A 28 -11.40 -8.16 5.41
CA TYR A 28 -10.72 -9.30 4.79
C TYR A 28 -9.41 -9.57 5.51
N ASP A 29 -8.83 -10.75 5.31
CA ASP A 29 -7.64 -11.20 6.04
C ASP A 29 -6.32 -10.61 5.47
N ARG A 30 -5.33 -10.39 6.36
CA ARG A 30 -3.97 -9.92 6.00
C ARG A 30 -3.26 -10.84 5.01
N PHE A 31 -3.36 -12.15 5.21
CA PHE A 31 -2.77 -13.15 4.34
C PHE A 31 -3.41 -13.09 2.96
N TYR A 32 -4.75 -12.94 2.89
CA TYR A 32 -5.44 -12.78 1.60
C TYR A 32 -4.97 -11.52 0.85
N ALA A 33 -4.71 -10.43 1.57
CA ALA A 33 -4.18 -9.20 1.00
C ALA A 33 -2.79 -9.39 0.36
N ALA A 34 -1.89 -10.11 1.05
CA ALA A 34 -0.52 -10.30 0.59
C ALA A 34 -0.34 -11.46 -0.40
N PHE A 35 -1.13 -12.52 -0.25
CA PHE A 35 -0.99 -13.81 -0.94
C PHE A 35 -2.34 -14.32 -1.47
N PRO A 36 -2.98 -13.60 -2.41
CA PRO A 36 -4.31 -13.95 -2.89
C PRO A 36 -4.36 -15.27 -3.68
N VAL A 37 -3.21 -15.72 -4.22
CA VAL A 37 -3.07 -16.99 -4.93
C VAL A 37 -1.75 -17.68 -4.56
N PRO A 38 -1.65 -19.03 -4.64
CA PRO A 38 -0.47 -19.77 -4.20
C PRO A 38 0.85 -19.41 -4.89
N SER A 39 0.80 -18.97 -6.16
CA SER A 39 2.00 -18.56 -6.89
C SER A 39 2.65 -17.31 -6.30
N VAL A 40 1.87 -16.37 -5.75
CA VAL A 40 2.38 -15.15 -5.13
C VAL A 40 3.17 -15.45 -3.85
N ALA A 41 2.84 -16.54 -3.15
CA ALA A 41 3.58 -16.97 -1.95
C ALA A 41 4.97 -17.56 -2.28
N LYS A 42 5.17 -18.07 -3.50
CA LYS A 42 6.47 -18.61 -3.94
C LYS A 42 7.46 -17.48 -4.23
N ASP A 43 7.00 -16.45 -4.93
CA ASP A 43 7.82 -15.36 -5.45
C ASP A 43 7.18 -14.00 -5.14
N LYS A 44 7.13 -13.65 -3.85
CA LYS A 44 6.48 -12.41 -3.40
C LYS A 44 7.31 -11.18 -3.75
N PHE A 45 6.78 -10.37 -4.66
CA PHE A 45 7.23 -8.99 -4.86
C PHE A 45 6.38 -8.04 -4.02
N TRP A 46 7.03 -7.14 -3.28
CA TRP A 46 6.36 -6.17 -2.41
C TRP A 46 6.24 -4.81 -3.11
N PRO A 47 5.02 -4.24 -3.17
CA PRO A 47 4.85 -2.81 -3.37
C PRO A 47 5.58 -2.05 -2.25
N THR A 48 6.40 -1.07 -2.63
CA THR A 48 7.20 -0.27 -1.68
C THR A 48 6.41 0.90 -1.09
N VAL A 49 5.36 1.35 -1.77
CA VAL A 49 4.43 2.41 -1.35
C VAL A 49 2.98 1.97 -1.58
N THR A 50 2.07 2.61 -0.85
CA THR A 50 0.62 2.45 -1.05
C THR A 50 0.17 3.21 -2.30
N ARG A 51 -1.15 3.30 -2.52
CA ARG A 51 -1.73 4.01 -3.67
C ARG A 51 -1.26 5.48 -3.70
N ILE A 52 -0.82 5.92 -4.87
CA ILE A 52 -0.39 7.30 -5.11
C ILE A 52 -1.59 8.25 -5.03
N ASP A 53 -1.36 9.43 -4.46
CA ASP A 53 -2.29 10.57 -4.53
C ASP A 53 -1.92 11.45 -5.73
N ASP A 54 -2.64 11.23 -6.83
CA ASP A 54 -2.38 11.94 -8.09
C ASP A 54 -2.65 13.45 -7.96
N VAL A 55 -3.76 13.83 -7.32
CA VAL A 55 -4.21 15.23 -7.24
C VAL A 55 -3.28 16.05 -6.34
N TYR A 56 -2.75 15.45 -5.27
CA TYR A 56 -1.77 16.12 -4.43
C TYR A 56 -0.50 16.48 -5.21
N GLY A 57 0.00 15.54 -6.03
CA GLY A 57 1.19 15.76 -6.86
C GLY A 57 1.00 16.93 -7.84
N ASP A 58 -0.14 16.96 -8.53
CA ASP A 58 -0.46 18.04 -9.49
C ASP A 58 -0.57 19.42 -8.81
N ARG A 59 -1.03 19.47 -7.56
CA ARG A 59 -1.18 20.72 -6.78
C ARG A 59 0.11 21.17 -6.09
N ASN A 60 1.06 20.26 -5.86
CA ASN A 60 2.29 20.51 -5.13
C ASN A 60 3.50 20.05 -5.97
N LEU A 61 3.71 20.70 -7.11
CA LEU A 61 4.68 20.27 -8.10
C LEU A 61 6.12 20.34 -7.59
N VAL A 62 6.73 19.17 -7.35
CA VAL A 62 8.14 19.00 -7.00
C VAL A 62 8.79 18.07 -8.00
N CYS A 63 9.55 18.64 -8.94
CA CYS A 63 10.19 17.91 -10.04
C CYS A 63 11.71 17.74 -9.88
N SER A 64 12.24 18.07 -8.72
CA SER A 64 13.64 17.84 -8.33
C SER A 64 13.68 17.08 -7.01
N CYS A 65 14.82 16.47 -6.71
CA CYS A 65 14.98 15.80 -5.41
C CYS A 65 14.77 16.83 -4.28
N PRO A 66 13.88 16.57 -3.30
CA PRO A 66 13.80 17.39 -2.09
C PRO A 66 15.12 17.34 -1.32
N ALA A 67 15.30 18.28 -0.38
CA ALA A 67 16.51 18.35 0.42
C ALA A 67 16.78 17.03 1.16
N VAL A 68 18.05 16.64 1.28
CA VAL A 68 18.43 15.35 1.92
C VAL A 68 17.84 15.20 3.32
N GLU A 69 17.70 16.32 4.04
CA GLU A 69 17.15 16.33 5.39
C GLU A 69 15.68 15.89 5.45
N THR A 70 14.94 15.97 4.34
CA THR A 70 13.55 15.48 4.25
C THR A 70 13.43 13.95 4.27
N TYR A 71 14.54 13.23 4.10
CA TYR A 71 14.56 11.75 4.14
C TYR A 71 15.08 11.18 5.47
N ARG A 72 15.45 12.02 6.44
CA ARG A 72 16.19 11.61 7.65
C ARG A 72 15.30 11.35 8.86
N ASP A 73 14.08 10.88 8.62
CA ASP A 73 13.16 10.43 9.67
C ASP A 73 13.50 9.00 10.14
#